data_AF-A0A935EMV4-F1
#
_entry.id   AF-A0A935EMV4-F1
#
_cell.length_a   1.000
_cell.length_b   1.000
_cell.length_c   1.000
_cell.angle_alpha   90.00
_cell.angle_beta   90.00
_cell.angle_gamma   90.00
#
_symmetry.space_group_name_H-M   'P 1'
#
loop_
_entity.id
_entity.type
_entity.pdbx_description
1 polymer ?
#
loop_
_entity_poly.entity_id
_entity_poly.type
_entity_poly.pdbx_seq_one_letter_code
_entity_poly.pdbx_strand_id
1 'polypeptide(L)'
;MTTVEAEKTALLYRNAGIAFGVTFVNATLLAYVNATLHSPDGLTIAWWSMIAAIAAGRYLLAGRFQAARPEASEMMIWRHRYIVATALAGAAWGAGTVLFVWDAPDGARLFTGLVLSGMVAGAIPILAPVPTAFRTFTLPILVPLAFAILYQAESALDWAFGIMTIVFLVAVLASARYLHETLDVAIRLGLDQKRLVEDMKGARDDAEAALAARKLIEATLQSSEERYRLILQHSPTGILHYDNALIITYCNTRIAQILQVPMEKLIGLDMKTPPGPACIAGAESRA
;
A
#
# COMPACT_ATOMS: atom_id res chain seq x y z
N MET A 1 16.39 -1.28 6.68
CA MET A 1 15.03 -0.89 7.11
C MET A 1 14.05 -1.47 6.12
N THR A 2 12.99 -2.13 6.58
CA THR A 2 11.99 -2.74 5.66
C THR A 2 11.02 -1.68 5.13
N THR A 3 10.39 -1.90 3.97
CA THR A 3 9.36 -1.01 3.40
C THR A 3 8.23 -0.73 4.39
N VAL A 4 7.85 -1.74 5.17
CA VAL A 4 6.87 -1.65 6.26
C VAL A 4 7.31 -0.66 7.34
N GLU A 5 8.58 -0.66 7.73
CA GLU A 5 9.09 0.30 8.73
C GLU A 5 9.13 1.74 8.20
N ALA A 6 9.36 1.92 6.90
CA ALA A 6 9.31 3.23 6.26
C ALA A 6 7.90 3.80 6.27
N GLU A 7 6.90 3.01 5.90
CA GLU A 7 5.49 3.40 5.98
C GLU A 7 5.08 3.78 7.40
N LYS A 8 5.46 2.97 8.41
CA LYS A 8 5.18 3.31 9.82
C LYS A 8 5.82 4.63 10.25
N THR A 9 7.04 4.89 9.79
CA THR A 9 7.74 6.14 10.12
C THR A 9 7.03 7.33 9.45
N ALA A 10 6.60 7.19 8.20
CA ALA A 10 5.82 8.22 7.51
C ALA A 10 4.47 8.48 8.21
N LEU A 11 3.81 7.44 8.71
CA LEU A 11 2.56 7.57 9.49
C LEU A 11 2.74 8.41 10.76
N LEU A 12 3.88 8.26 11.48
CA LEU A 12 4.18 9.09 12.66
C LEU A 12 4.18 10.59 12.30
N TYR A 13 4.80 10.94 11.19
CA TYR A 13 4.95 12.32 10.74
C TYR A 13 3.66 12.90 10.15
N ARG A 14 2.83 12.07 9.50
CA ARG A 14 1.54 12.51 8.94
C ARG A 14 0.53 12.88 10.02
N ASN A 15 0.48 12.11 11.11
CA ASN A 15 -0.49 12.30 12.19
C ASN A 15 -0.05 13.32 13.25
N ALA A 16 1.17 13.86 13.15
CA ALA A 16 1.75 14.75 14.16
C ALA A 16 1.01 16.08 14.32
N GLY A 17 0.39 16.61 13.26
CA GLY A 17 -0.30 17.90 13.27
C GLY A 17 -1.43 18.00 14.31
N ILE A 18 -2.30 16.97 14.36
CA ILE A 18 -3.43 16.91 15.29
C ILE A 18 -2.94 16.85 16.75
N ALA A 19 -1.84 16.12 16.99
CA ALA A 19 -1.27 15.97 18.33
C ALA A 19 -0.81 17.32 18.93
N PHE A 20 -0.32 18.25 18.12
CA PHE A 20 0.18 19.54 18.62
C PHE A 20 -0.93 20.44 19.15
N GLY A 21 -2.05 20.51 18.44
CA GLY A 21 -3.19 21.31 18.90
C GLY A 21 -3.72 20.82 20.25
N VAL A 22 -3.92 19.51 20.38
CA VAL A 22 -4.37 18.89 21.63
C VAL A 22 -3.34 19.11 22.76
N THR A 23 -2.04 18.94 22.47
CA THR A 23 -0.97 19.15 23.46
C THR A 23 -0.97 20.59 23.99
N PHE A 24 -1.11 21.58 23.10
CA PHE A 24 -1.09 22.99 23.48
C PHE A 24 -2.31 23.36 24.32
N VAL A 25 -3.50 22.89 23.95
CA VAL A 25 -4.74 23.09 24.72
C VAL A 25 -4.61 22.46 26.10
N ASN A 26 -4.18 21.20 26.18
CA ASN A 26 -4.01 20.49 27.45
C ASN A 26 -2.98 21.17 28.35
N ALA A 27 -1.83 21.59 27.80
CA ALA A 27 -0.80 22.27 28.57
C ALA A 27 -1.27 23.63 29.10
N THR A 28 -2.05 24.37 28.30
CA THR A 28 -2.62 25.67 28.70
C THR A 28 -3.64 25.51 29.81
N LEU A 29 -4.55 24.55 29.69
CA LEU A 29 -5.54 24.25 30.73
C LEU A 29 -4.88 23.77 32.02
N LEU A 30 -3.87 22.90 31.91
CA LEU A 30 -3.14 22.39 33.06
C LEU A 30 -2.36 23.49 33.78
N ALA A 31 -1.69 24.37 33.02
CA ALA A 31 -1.00 25.53 33.56
C ALA A 31 -1.96 26.50 34.26
N TYR A 32 -3.10 26.82 33.63
CA TYR A 32 -4.10 27.72 34.21
C TYR A 32 -4.65 27.19 35.55
N VAL A 33 -5.11 25.94 35.59
CA VAL A 33 -5.69 25.35 36.79
C VAL A 33 -4.65 25.23 37.91
N ASN A 34 -3.42 24.79 37.61
CA ASN A 34 -2.42 24.62 38.65
C ASN A 34 -1.83 25.94 39.16
N ALA A 35 -1.62 26.94 38.29
CA ALA A 35 -1.18 28.28 38.72
C ALA A 35 -2.23 28.94 39.63
N THR A 36 -3.52 28.75 39.34
CA THR A 36 -4.60 29.33 40.14
C THR A 36 -4.84 28.63 41.48
N LEU A 37 -4.52 27.35 41.59
CA LEU A 37 -4.83 26.56 42.79
C LEU A 37 -3.68 26.42 43.79
N HIS A 38 -2.44 26.22 43.32
CA HIS A 38 -1.35 25.85 44.24
C HIS A 38 0.06 26.13 43.72
N SER A 39 0.30 26.02 42.41
CA SER A 39 1.65 26.05 41.84
C SER A 39 2.17 27.48 41.63
N PRO A 40 3.47 27.74 41.88
CA PRO A 40 4.06 29.05 41.61
C PRO A 40 3.98 29.43 40.12
N ASP A 41 3.58 30.68 39.84
CA ASP A 41 3.42 31.20 38.48
C ASP A 41 4.69 31.06 37.64
N GLY A 42 5.85 31.38 38.22
CA GLY A 42 7.14 31.33 37.52
C GLY A 42 7.50 29.93 37.02
N LEU A 43 7.32 28.90 37.85
CA LEU A 43 7.58 27.51 37.47
C LEU A 43 6.56 27.01 36.44
N THR A 44 5.29 27.39 36.61
CA THR A 44 4.21 27.00 35.70
C THR A 44 4.40 27.60 34.30
N ILE A 45 4.75 28.89 34.22
CA ILE A 45 5.04 29.58 32.95
C ILE A 45 6.30 29.01 32.30
N ALA A 46 7.35 28.72 33.07
CA ALA A 46 8.56 28.10 32.56
C ALA A 46 8.27 26.71 31.95
N TRP A 47 7.49 25.89 32.66
CA TRP A 47 7.06 24.58 32.18
C TRP A 47 6.19 24.68 30.91
N TRP A 48 5.21 25.57 30.90
CA TRP A 48 4.35 25.80 29.74
C TRP A 48 5.16 26.27 28.52
N SER A 49 6.10 27.19 28.72
CA SER A 49 6.99 27.70 27.67
C SER A 49 7.88 26.60 27.10
N MET A 50 8.38 25.70 27.96
CA MET A 50 9.13 24.51 27.54
C MET A 50 8.27 23.58 26.68
N ILE A 51 7.03 23.29 27.10
CA ILE A 51 6.10 22.46 26.32
C ILE A 51 5.79 23.10 24.96
N ALA A 52 5.53 24.42 24.94
CA ALA A 52 5.29 25.16 23.71
C ALA A 52 6.50 25.12 22.77
N ALA A 53 7.72 25.27 23.29
CA ALA A 53 8.95 25.16 22.51
C ALA A 53 9.15 23.74 21.93
N ILE A 54 8.90 22.69 22.72
CA ILE A 54 8.97 21.29 22.25
C ILE A 54 7.91 21.03 21.17
N ALA A 55 6.67 21.51 21.36
CA ALA A 55 5.60 21.37 20.38
C ALA A 55 5.94 22.08 19.06
N ALA A 56 6.45 23.32 19.12
CA ALA A 56 6.91 24.06 17.95
C ALA A 56 8.08 23.34 17.24
N GLY A 57 9.07 22.85 18.00
CA GLY A 57 10.19 22.08 17.47
C GLY A 57 9.74 20.81 16.74
N ARG A 58 8.75 20.10 17.30
CA ARG A 58 8.17 18.91 16.66
C ARG A 58 7.34 19.25 15.42
N TYR A 59 6.59 20.35 15.43
CA TYR A 59 5.88 20.84 14.24
C TYR A 59 6.84 21.17 13.10
N LEU A 60 7.93 21.87 13.40
CA LEU A 60 8.98 22.17 12.43
C LEU A 60 9.70 20.90 11.94
N LEU A 61 9.95 19.94 12.83
CA LEU A 61 10.54 18.65 12.44
C LEU A 61 9.61 17.89 11.48
N ALA A 62 8.30 17.89 11.73
CA ALA A 62 7.33 17.27 10.85
C ALA A 62 7.23 18.00 9.49
N GLY A 63 7.24 19.34 9.49
CA GLY A 63 7.30 20.12 8.26
C GLY A 63 8.55 19.83 7.44
N ARG A 64 9.73 19.73 8.08
CA ARG A 64 10.98 19.35 7.42
C ARG A 64 10.96 17.94 6.84
N PHE A 65 10.38 16.97 7.54
CA PHE A 65 10.23 15.62 7.03
C PHE A 65 9.38 15.59 5.74
N GLN A 66 8.25 16.29 5.74
CA GLN A 66 7.37 16.36 4.56
C GLN A 66 8.02 17.11 3.38
N ALA A 67 8.78 18.17 3.67
CA ALA A 67 9.50 18.93 2.65
C ALA A 67 10.69 18.15 2.05
N ALA A 68 11.41 17.38 2.87
CA ALA A 68 12.59 16.63 2.44
C ALA A 68 12.27 15.42 1.57
N ARG A 69 11.07 14.81 1.74
CA ARG A 69 10.67 13.55 1.07
C ARG A 69 11.79 12.48 1.14
N PRO A 70 12.21 12.10 2.36
CA PRO A 70 13.41 11.30 2.56
C PRO A 70 13.36 9.95 1.85
N GLU A 71 14.50 9.57 1.28
CA GLU A 71 14.70 8.25 0.69
C GLU A 71 14.77 7.16 1.76
N ALA A 72 14.62 5.89 1.36
CA ALA A 72 14.61 4.75 2.27
C ALA A 72 15.86 4.64 3.17
N SER A 73 17.02 5.16 2.70
CA SER A 73 18.28 5.19 3.45
C SER A 73 18.25 6.15 4.64
N GLU A 74 17.53 7.27 4.54
CA GLU A 74 17.45 8.31 5.58
C GLU A 74 16.34 8.06 6.60
N MET A 75 15.38 7.18 6.26
CA MET A 75 14.19 6.93 7.09
C MET A 75 14.52 6.49 8.52
N MET A 76 15.62 5.78 8.74
CA MET A 76 16.07 5.41 10.09
C MET A 76 16.47 6.63 10.93
N ILE A 77 17.14 7.61 10.32
CA ILE A 77 17.57 8.84 10.99
C ILE A 77 16.34 9.66 11.39
N TRP A 78 15.37 9.80 10.47
CA TRP A 78 14.12 10.50 10.74
C TRP A 78 13.28 9.79 11.82
N ARG A 79 13.25 8.46 11.82
CA ARG A 79 12.62 7.69 12.89
C ARG A 79 13.28 7.96 14.24
N HIS A 80 14.61 7.93 14.31
CA HIS A 80 15.33 8.19 15.54
C HIS A 80 15.10 9.62 16.07
N ARG A 81 15.16 10.63 15.19
CA ARG A 81 14.84 12.03 15.52
C ARG A 81 13.43 12.17 16.12
N TYR A 82 12.45 11.48 15.55
CA TYR A 82 11.08 11.51 16.07
C TYR A 82 10.97 10.86 17.46
N ILE A 83 11.65 9.73 17.67
CA ILE A 83 11.70 9.05 18.98
C ILE A 83 12.34 9.96 20.03
N VAL A 84 13.48 10.59 19.72
CA VAL A 84 14.15 11.52 20.64
C VAL A 84 13.25 12.71 20.98
N ALA A 85 12.62 13.33 19.97
CA ALA A 85 11.70 14.44 20.21
C ALA A 85 10.46 14.03 21.04
N THR A 86 9.99 12.80 20.86
CA THR A 86 8.89 12.22 21.64
C THR A 86 9.31 11.92 23.08
N ALA A 87 10.54 11.45 23.29
CA ALA A 87 11.11 11.21 24.61
C ALA A 87 11.31 12.52 25.38
N LEU A 88 11.79 13.58 24.73
CA LEU A 88 11.89 14.92 25.31
C LEU A 88 10.52 15.45 25.74
N ALA A 89 9.49 15.26 24.90
CA ALA A 89 8.12 15.62 25.25
C ALA A 89 7.63 14.79 26.46
N GLY A 90 7.86 13.48 26.47
CA GLY A 90 7.51 12.60 27.60
C GLY A 90 8.17 13.04 28.90
N ALA A 91 9.46 13.37 28.87
CA ALA A 91 10.19 13.86 30.03
C ALA A 91 9.67 15.23 30.51
N ALA A 92 9.39 16.16 29.60
CA ALA A 92 8.81 17.46 29.94
C ALA A 92 7.43 17.32 30.60
N TRP A 93 6.57 16.45 30.06
CA TRP A 93 5.28 16.12 30.68
C TRP A 93 5.45 15.43 32.03
N GLY A 94 6.39 14.50 32.16
CA GLY A 94 6.72 13.84 33.43
C GLY A 94 7.20 14.81 34.52
N ALA A 95 8.00 15.81 34.15
CA ALA A 95 8.40 16.87 35.06
C ALA A 95 7.19 17.71 35.51
N GLY A 96 6.26 18.00 34.59
CA GLY A 96 5.00 18.67 34.91
C GLY A 96 4.10 17.84 35.83
N THR A 97 4.03 16.54 35.62
CA THR A 97 3.32 15.61 36.51
C THR A 97 3.78 15.76 37.95
N VAL A 98 5.09 15.69 38.19
CA VAL A 98 5.63 15.82 39.55
C VAL A 98 5.35 17.23 40.10
N LEU A 99 5.61 18.27 39.31
CA LEU A 99 5.39 19.66 39.71
C LEU A 99 3.93 19.95 40.15
N PHE A 100 2.95 19.40 39.44
CA PHE A 100 1.52 19.72 39.64
C PHE A 100 0.77 18.75 40.54
N VAL A 101 1.36 17.60 40.87
CA VAL A 101 0.73 16.58 41.74
C VAL A 101 1.34 16.57 43.13
N TRP A 102 2.59 16.99 43.27
CA TRP A 102 3.26 17.04 44.57
C TRP A 102 2.57 18.06 45.48
N ASP A 103 2.16 17.61 46.67
CA ASP A 103 1.44 18.39 47.68
C ASP A 103 0.20 19.15 47.15
N ALA A 104 -0.35 18.68 46.04
CA ALA A 104 -1.44 19.36 45.35
C ALA A 104 -2.79 19.05 46.01
N PRO A 105 -3.71 20.03 46.11
CA PRO A 105 -5.09 19.80 46.52
C PRO A 105 -5.80 18.76 45.63
N ASP A 106 -6.76 18.02 46.19
CA ASP A 106 -7.45 16.92 45.51
C ASP A 106 -8.00 17.31 44.12
N GLY A 107 -8.59 18.50 44.01
CA GLY A 107 -9.13 19.00 42.74
C GLY A 107 -8.06 19.16 41.65
N ALA A 108 -6.89 19.71 41.99
CA ALA A 108 -5.78 19.90 41.06
C ALA A 108 -5.15 18.54 40.67
N ARG A 109 -5.03 17.63 41.64
CA ARG A 109 -4.50 16.27 41.46
C ARG A 109 -5.35 15.44 40.51
N LEU A 110 -6.66 15.40 40.75
CA LEU A 110 -7.61 14.66 39.91
C LEU A 110 -7.71 15.26 38.51
N PHE A 111 -7.75 16.58 38.39
CA PHE A 111 -7.74 17.26 37.10
C PHE A 111 -6.47 16.94 36.30
N THR A 112 -5.30 16.99 36.95
CA THR A 112 -4.02 16.65 36.32
C THR A 112 -4.01 15.20 35.83
N GLY A 113 -4.43 14.25 36.67
CA GLY A 113 -4.48 12.85 36.25
C GLY A 113 -5.50 12.58 35.13
N LEU A 114 -6.63 13.29 35.09
CA LEU A 114 -7.59 13.22 33.98
C LEU A 114 -6.97 13.69 32.66
N VAL A 115 -6.33 14.87 32.66
CA VAL A 115 -5.69 15.44 31.47
C VAL A 115 -4.57 14.53 30.96
N LEU A 116 -3.72 14.02 31.87
CA LEU A 116 -2.63 13.12 31.52
C LEU A 116 -3.14 11.78 30.97
N SER A 117 -4.17 11.20 31.59
CA SER A 117 -4.76 9.94 31.14
C SER A 117 -5.39 10.08 29.75
N GLY A 118 -6.18 11.13 29.53
CA GLY A 118 -6.78 11.42 28.23
C GLY A 118 -5.73 11.65 27.14
N MET A 119 -4.67 12.39 27.46
CA MET A 119 -3.57 12.64 26.53
C MET A 119 -2.81 11.36 26.17
N VAL A 120 -2.46 10.52 27.15
CA VAL A 120 -1.74 9.26 26.91
C VAL A 120 -2.58 8.29 26.09
N ALA A 121 -3.88 8.16 26.41
CA ALA A 121 -4.80 7.36 25.60
C ALA A 121 -4.92 7.90 24.16
N GLY A 122 -5.06 9.22 23.99
CA GLY A 122 -5.13 9.87 22.68
C GLY A 122 -3.85 9.73 21.86
N ALA A 123 -2.70 9.51 22.50
CA ALA A 123 -1.42 9.28 21.81
C ALA A 123 -1.29 7.87 21.22
N ILE A 124 -2.11 6.89 21.64
CA ILE A 124 -2.05 5.49 21.19
C ILE A 124 -2.10 5.39 19.65
N PRO A 125 -3.14 5.88 18.93
CA PRO A 125 -3.19 5.75 17.47
C PRO A 125 -2.07 6.47 16.72
N ILE A 126 -1.41 7.44 17.38
CA ILE A 126 -0.36 8.26 16.78
C ILE A 126 1.01 7.59 16.95
N LEU A 127 1.27 6.98 18.11
CA LEU A 127 2.59 6.44 18.47
C LEU A 127 2.67 4.91 18.42
N ALA A 128 1.54 4.19 18.40
CA ALA A 128 1.50 2.72 18.27
C ALA A 128 2.26 2.15 17.05
N PRO A 129 2.38 2.83 15.88
CA PRO A 129 3.22 2.31 14.79
C PRO A 129 4.67 2.01 15.21
N VAL A 130 5.18 2.73 16.22
CA VAL A 130 6.53 2.55 16.76
C VAL A 130 6.45 2.39 18.29
N PRO A 131 6.36 1.15 18.81
CA PRO A 131 6.13 0.90 20.24
C PRO A 131 7.17 1.51 21.16
N THR A 132 8.41 1.65 20.69
CA THR A 132 9.47 2.35 21.42
C THR A 132 9.12 3.82 21.66
N ALA A 133 8.58 4.53 20.65
CA ALA A 133 8.15 5.93 20.78
C ALA A 133 7.03 6.08 21.82
N PHE A 134 6.03 5.19 21.79
CA PHE A 134 4.95 5.21 22.78
C PHE A 134 5.47 4.93 24.21
N ARG A 135 6.34 3.94 24.40
CA ARG A 135 6.92 3.65 25.72
C ARG A 135 7.74 4.81 26.27
N THR A 136 8.57 5.45 25.42
CA THR A 136 9.38 6.62 25.82
C THR A 136 8.56 7.86 26.11
N PHE A 137 7.32 7.95 25.61
CA PHE A 137 6.38 9.01 25.95
C PHE A 137 5.62 8.72 27.24
N THR A 138 5.05 7.51 27.34
CA THR A 138 4.07 7.15 28.37
C THR A 138 4.71 6.84 29.71
N LEU A 139 5.85 6.13 29.74
CA LEU A 139 6.48 5.72 31.01
C LEU A 139 6.95 6.92 31.85
N PRO A 140 7.64 7.93 31.29
CA PRO A 140 8.02 9.11 32.06
C PRO A 140 6.85 9.94 32.58
N ILE A 141 5.64 9.74 32.07
CA ILE A 141 4.44 10.46 32.52
C ILE A 141 3.72 9.68 33.61
N LEU A 142 3.32 8.44 33.31
CA LEU A 142 2.44 7.66 34.19
C LEU A 142 3.18 7.01 35.36
N VAL A 143 4.47 6.69 35.22
CA VAL A 143 5.23 6.11 36.34
C VAL A 143 5.44 7.15 37.44
N PRO A 144 5.92 8.38 37.16
CA PRO A 144 5.99 9.42 38.20
C PRO A 144 4.62 9.84 38.72
N LEU A 145 3.56 9.81 37.90
CA LEU A 145 2.20 10.09 38.35
C LEU A 145 1.74 9.09 39.41
N ALA A 146 1.83 7.80 39.09
CA ALA A 146 1.45 6.73 40.02
C ALA A 146 2.29 6.79 41.29
N PHE A 147 3.61 6.99 41.15
CA PHE A 147 4.52 7.13 42.28
C PHE A 147 4.14 8.32 43.17
N ALA A 148 3.96 9.52 42.61
CA ALA A 148 3.66 10.72 43.38
C ALA A 148 2.34 10.61 44.14
N ILE A 149 1.29 10.03 43.53
CA ILE A 149 0.00 9.83 44.19
C ILE A 149 0.11 8.78 45.30
N LEU A 150 0.68 7.61 45.01
CA LEU A 150 0.76 6.50 45.97
C LEU A 150 1.70 6.81 47.15
N TYR A 151 2.75 7.59 46.91
CA TYR A 151 3.68 7.99 47.96
C TYR A 151 3.05 8.96 48.95
N GLN A 152 2.13 9.82 48.49
CA GLN A 152 1.43 10.83 49.30
C GLN A 152 -0.02 10.38 49.63
N ALA A 153 -0.31 9.08 49.52
CA ALA A 153 -1.66 8.57 49.67
C ALA A 153 -2.09 8.50 51.13
N GLU A 154 -2.93 9.44 51.56
CA GLU A 154 -3.52 9.47 52.89
C GLU A 154 -4.99 9.03 52.89
N SER A 155 -5.70 9.30 51.80
CA SER A 155 -7.11 8.97 51.64
C SER A 155 -7.35 7.69 50.83
N ALA A 156 -8.52 7.05 51.01
CA ALA A 156 -8.93 5.93 50.18
C ALA A 156 -9.04 6.32 48.69
N LEU A 157 -9.35 7.59 48.40
CA LEU A 157 -9.42 8.13 47.05
C LEU A 157 -8.03 8.18 46.39
N ASP A 158 -6.99 8.59 47.12
CA ASP A 158 -5.61 8.61 46.61
C ASP A 158 -5.12 7.20 46.27
N TRP A 159 -5.37 6.24 47.16
CA TRP A 159 -5.05 4.83 46.92
C TRP A 159 -5.75 4.30 45.67
N ALA A 160 -7.06 4.54 45.56
CA ALA A 160 -7.84 4.12 44.39
C ALA A 160 -7.31 4.77 43.11
N PHE A 161 -7.01 6.06 43.14
CA PHE A 161 -6.53 6.80 41.97
C PHE A 161 -5.12 6.36 41.54
N GLY A 162 -4.22 6.14 42.49
CA GLY A 162 -2.87 5.61 42.24
C GLY A 162 -2.88 4.20 41.66
N ILE A 163 -3.68 3.29 42.23
CA ILE A 163 -3.83 1.92 41.71
C ILE A 163 -4.46 1.93 40.31
N MET A 164 -5.51 2.74 40.10
CA MET A 164 -6.14 2.88 38.78
C MET A 164 -5.18 3.47 37.75
N THR A 165 -4.23 4.33 38.15
CA THR A 165 -3.18 4.83 37.26
C THR A 165 -2.24 3.71 36.81
N ILE A 166 -1.90 2.76 37.69
CA ILE A 166 -1.10 1.57 37.33
C ILE A 166 -1.89 0.66 36.38
N VAL A 167 -3.16 0.38 36.68
CA VAL A 167 -4.05 -0.41 35.82
C VAL A 167 -4.15 0.24 34.43
N PHE A 168 -4.35 1.56 34.40
CA PHE A 168 -4.39 2.34 33.17
C PHE A 168 -3.08 2.26 32.39
N LEU A 169 -1.92 2.39 33.06
CA LEU A 169 -0.61 2.24 32.44
C LEU A 169 -0.45 0.86 31.76
N VAL A 170 -0.81 -0.22 32.44
CA VAL A 170 -0.76 -1.57 31.87
C VAL A 170 -1.71 -1.68 30.68
N ALA A 171 -2.95 -1.18 30.82
CA ALA A 171 -3.95 -1.20 29.76
C ALA A 171 -3.48 -0.46 28.51
N VAL A 172 -2.98 0.78 28.62
CA VAL A 172 -2.52 1.54 27.45
C VAL A 172 -1.29 0.92 26.79
N LEU A 173 -0.39 0.31 27.55
CA LEU A 173 0.75 -0.44 27.00
C LEU A 173 0.32 -1.72 26.27
N ALA A 174 -0.76 -2.36 26.71
CA ALA A 174 -1.35 -3.51 26.01
C ALA A 174 -2.10 -3.04 24.75
N SER A 175 -2.93 -2.00 24.84
CA SER A 175 -3.66 -1.42 23.71
C SER A 175 -2.72 -0.92 22.61
N ALA A 176 -1.60 -0.27 22.97
CA ALA A 176 -0.62 0.17 21.99
C ALA A 176 0.07 -1.00 21.27
N ARG A 177 0.32 -2.12 21.96
CA ARG A 177 0.86 -3.35 21.34
C ARG A 177 -0.15 -3.98 20.38
N TYR A 178 -1.41 -4.11 20.81
CA TYR A 178 -2.48 -4.62 19.97
C TYR A 178 -2.64 -3.78 18.69
N LEU A 179 -2.65 -2.45 18.83
CA LEU A 179 -2.77 -1.56 17.67
C LEU A 179 -1.53 -1.61 16.77
N HIS A 180 -0.33 -1.76 17.33
CA HIS A 180 0.90 -1.98 16.56
C HIS A 180 0.78 -3.23 15.69
N GLU A 181 0.44 -4.37 16.27
CA GLU A 181 0.28 -5.64 15.55
C GLU A 181 -0.78 -5.55 14.45
N THR A 182 -1.90 -4.89 14.74
CA THR A 182 -2.97 -4.65 13.76
C THR A 182 -2.48 -3.80 12.59
N LEU A 183 -1.76 -2.71 12.86
CA LEU A 183 -1.20 -1.85 11.82
C LEU A 183 -0.12 -2.55 11.00
N ASP A 184 0.70 -3.39 11.62
CA ASP A 184 1.72 -4.21 10.95
C ASP A 184 1.11 -5.13 9.90
N VAL A 185 0.05 -5.86 10.27
CA VAL A 185 -0.66 -6.76 9.38
C VAL A 185 -1.34 -5.97 8.25
N ALA A 186 -2.02 -4.86 8.58
CA ALA A 186 -2.69 -4.03 7.58
C ALA A 186 -1.72 -3.43 6.54
N ILE A 187 -0.56 -2.93 6.98
CA ILE A 187 0.45 -2.37 6.07
C ILE A 187 1.03 -3.47 5.17
N ARG A 188 1.36 -4.66 5.72
CA ARG A 188 1.87 -5.79 4.93
C ARG A 188 0.86 -6.23 3.88
N LEU A 189 -0.40 -6.42 4.28
CA LEU A 189 -1.47 -6.82 3.37
C LEU A 189 -1.69 -5.80 2.25
N GLY A 190 -1.65 -4.50 2.56
CA GLY A 190 -1.77 -3.45 1.55
C GLY A 190 -0.61 -3.43 0.55
N LEU A 191 0.61 -3.71 1.01
CA LEU A 191 1.78 -3.82 0.13
C LEU A 191 1.70 -5.07 -0.76
N ASP A 192 1.29 -6.21 -0.20
CA ASP A 192 1.13 -7.45 -0.96
C ASP A 192 0.02 -7.31 -2.01
N GLN A 193 -1.13 -6.74 -1.64
CA GLN A 193 -2.22 -6.47 -2.59
C GLN A 193 -1.76 -5.59 -3.76
N LYS A 194 -0.96 -4.56 -3.50
CA LYS A 194 -0.43 -3.68 -4.56
C LYS A 194 0.46 -4.46 -5.52
N ARG A 195 1.35 -5.31 -4.98
CA ARG A 195 2.25 -6.16 -5.79
C ARG A 195 1.47 -7.15 -6.64
N LEU A 196 0.49 -7.85 -6.07
CA LEU A 196 -0.37 -8.79 -6.80
C LEU A 196 -1.14 -8.11 -7.94
N VAL A 197 -1.63 -6.89 -7.72
CA VAL A 197 -2.31 -6.11 -8.77
C VAL A 197 -1.34 -5.70 -9.89
N GLU A 198 -0.10 -5.33 -9.56
CA GLU A 198 0.94 -5.02 -10.54
C GLU A 198 1.32 -6.27 -11.35
N ASP A 199 1.50 -7.42 -10.71
CA ASP A 199 1.81 -8.70 -11.37
C ASP A 199 0.68 -9.15 -12.30
N MET A 200 -0.58 -9.03 -11.86
CA MET A 200 -1.77 -9.35 -12.66
C MET A 200 -1.90 -8.43 -13.88
N LYS A 201 -1.56 -7.13 -13.74
CA LYS A 201 -1.51 -6.19 -14.87
C LYS A 201 -0.43 -6.59 -15.86
N GLY A 202 0.78 -6.90 -15.40
CA GLY A 202 1.87 -7.35 -16.26
C GLY A 202 1.50 -8.60 -17.05
N ALA A 203 0.99 -9.64 -16.39
CA ALA A 203 0.56 -10.87 -17.05
C ALA A 203 -0.57 -10.66 -18.07
N ARG A 204 -1.50 -9.75 -17.79
CA ARG A 204 -2.56 -9.39 -18.74
C ARG A 204 -2.00 -8.67 -19.96
N ASP A 205 -1.14 -7.67 -19.74
CA ASP A 205 -0.55 -6.90 -20.84
C ASP A 205 0.33 -7.79 -21.74
N ASP A 206 1.07 -8.74 -21.16
CA ASP A 206 1.81 -9.77 -21.88
C ASP A 206 0.88 -10.69 -22.71
N ALA A 207 -0.24 -11.12 -22.13
CA ALA A 207 -1.23 -11.95 -22.82
C ALA A 207 -1.92 -11.19 -23.97
N GLU A 208 -2.24 -9.91 -23.77
CA GLU A 208 -2.80 -9.04 -24.80
C GLU A 208 -1.80 -8.82 -25.94
N ALA A 209 -0.52 -8.60 -25.63
CA ALA A 209 0.55 -8.49 -26.63
C ALA A 209 0.71 -9.79 -27.44
N ALA A 210 0.71 -10.94 -26.77
CA ALA A 210 0.78 -12.24 -27.43
C ALA A 210 -0.44 -12.49 -28.34
N LEU A 211 -1.64 -12.12 -27.89
CA LEU A 211 -2.86 -12.25 -28.69
C LEU A 211 -2.84 -11.31 -29.91
N ALA A 212 -2.36 -10.08 -29.75
CA ALA A 212 -2.20 -9.12 -30.85
C ALA A 212 -1.18 -9.63 -31.88
N ALA A 213 -0.03 -10.14 -31.44
CA ALA A 213 0.98 -10.73 -32.31
C ALA A 213 0.43 -11.94 -33.07
N ARG A 214 -0.32 -12.82 -32.40
CA ARG A 214 -0.97 -13.98 -33.04
C ARG A 214 -1.97 -13.55 -34.12
N LYS A 215 -2.83 -12.56 -33.83
CA LYS A 215 -3.78 -12.02 -34.82
C LYS A 215 -3.07 -11.42 -36.04
N LEU A 216 -1.94 -10.75 -35.84
CA LEU A 216 -1.14 -10.20 -36.95
C LEU A 216 -0.55 -11.31 -37.82
N ILE A 217 -0.03 -12.38 -37.20
CA ILE A 217 0.48 -13.56 -37.93
C ILE A 217 -0.65 -14.24 -38.71
N GLU A 218 -1.81 -14.45 -38.09
CA GLU A 218 -2.98 -15.06 -38.75
C GLU A 218 -3.47 -14.20 -39.92
N ALA A 219 -3.57 -12.88 -39.76
CA ALA A 219 -3.96 -11.97 -40.85
C ALA A 219 -2.93 -11.95 -41.99
N THR A 220 -1.64 -12.00 -41.67
CA THR A 220 -0.56 -12.07 -42.67
C THR A 220 -0.61 -13.39 -43.43
N LEU A 221 -0.84 -14.51 -42.73
CA LEU A 221 -0.99 -15.83 -43.33
C LEU A 221 -2.19 -15.87 -44.27
N GLN A 222 -3.37 -15.42 -43.82
CA GLN A 222 -4.58 -15.35 -44.65
C GLN A 222 -4.38 -14.49 -45.91
N SER A 223 -3.77 -13.31 -45.78
CA SER A 223 -3.48 -12.46 -46.94
C SER A 223 -2.52 -13.14 -47.93
N SER A 224 -1.54 -13.91 -47.42
CA SER A 224 -0.63 -14.67 -48.27
C SER A 224 -1.33 -15.84 -48.97
N GLU A 225 -2.17 -16.60 -48.27
CA GLU A 225 -2.96 -17.71 -48.84
C GLU A 225 -3.92 -17.21 -49.92
N GLU A 226 -4.65 -16.13 -49.67
CA GLU A 226 -5.58 -15.57 -50.65
C GLU A 226 -4.86 -15.03 -51.89
N ARG A 227 -3.71 -14.37 -51.68
CA ARG A 227 -2.84 -13.95 -52.78
C ARG A 227 -2.37 -15.14 -53.62
N TYR A 228 -1.90 -16.22 -52.99
CA TYR A 228 -1.50 -17.43 -53.71
C TYR A 228 -2.67 -18.09 -54.44
N ARG A 229 -3.85 -18.18 -53.81
CA ARG A 229 -5.05 -18.75 -54.41
C ARG A 229 -5.43 -18.00 -55.69
N LEU A 230 -5.43 -16.67 -55.65
CA LEU A 230 -5.74 -15.83 -56.81
C LEU A 230 -4.72 -15.96 -57.94
N ILE A 231 -3.42 -16.01 -57.59
CA ILE A 231 -2.35 -16.22 -58.59
C ILE A 231 -2.52 -17.57 -59.30
N LEU A 232 -2.81 -18.64 -58.55
CA LEU A 232 -2.99 -19.96 -59.15
C LEU A 232 -4.27 -20.04 -60.01
N GLN A 233 -5.38 -19.46 -59.54
CA GLN A 233 -6.67 -19.45 -60.26
C GLN A 233 -6.62 -18.64 -61.57
N HIS A 234 -5.97 -17.47 -61.55
CA HIS A 234 -5.92 -16.56 -62.71
C HIS A 234 -4.62 -16.68 -63.54
N SER A 235 -3.79 -17.69 -63.29
CA SER A 235 -2.61 -17.95 -64.11
C SER A 235 -3.00 -18.31 -65.55
N PRO A 236 -2.35 -17.73 -66.57
CA PRO A 236 -2.62 -18.04 -67.98
C PRO A 236 -2.15 -19.45 -68.39
N THR A 237 -1.39 -20.12 -67.50
CA THR A 237 -0.85 -21.48 -67.66
C THR A 237 -1.72 -22.51 -66.92
N GLY A 238 -1.92 -23.67 -67.52
CA GLY A 238 -2.58 -24.79 -66.86
C GLY A 238 -1.68 -25.39 -65.77
N ILE A 239 -2.16 -25.40 -64.53
CA ILE A 239 -1.44 -25.93 -63.35
C ILE A 239 -2.20 -27.15 -62.82
N LEU A 240 -1.46 -28.25 -62.64
CA LEU A 240 -1.93 -29.53 -62.13
C LEU A 240 -0.89 -29.98 -61.08
N HIS A 241 -1.36 -30.45 -59.93
CA HIS A 241 -0.52 -31.05 -58.89
C HIS A 241 -1.05 -32.45 -58.57
N TYR A 242 -0.15 -33.37 -58.26
CA TYR A 242 -0.44 -34.78 -58.01
C TYR A 242 0.42 -35.33 -56.90
N ASP A 243 -0.07 -36.39 -56.25
CA ASP A 243 0.65 -37.06 -55.16
C ASP A 243 1.66 -38.12 -55.66
N ASN A 244 2.34 -38.78 -54.72
CA ASN A 244 3.29 -39.85 -55.03
C ASN A 244 2.63 -41.07 -55.70
N ALA A 245 1.30 -41.20 -55.66
CA ALA A 245 0.56 -42.24 -56.35
C ALA A 245 0.17 -41.84 -57.80
N LEU A 246 0.50 -40.62 -58.24
CA LEU A 246 0.10 -39.98 -59.51
C LEU A 246 -1.40 -39.62 -59.59
N ILE A 247 -2.05 -39.43 -58.44
CA ILE A 247 -3.43 -38.98 -58.35
C ILE A 247 -3.44 -37.45 -58.33
N ILE A 248 -4.25 -36.82 -59.18
CA ILE A 248 -4.38 -35.35 -59.23
C ILE A 248 -4.99 -34.83 -57.94
N THR A 249 -4.24 -34.01 -57.20
CA THR A 249 -4.63 -33.41 -55.91
C THR A 249 -5.09 -31.96 -56.06
N TYR A 250 -4.67 -31.26 -57.10
CA TYR A 250 -5.10 -29.89 -57.39
C TYR A 250 -5.03 -29.60 -58.89
N CYS A 251 -5.96 -28.80 -59.39
CA CYS A 251 -5.91 -28.24 -60.73
C CYS A 251 -6.48 -26.81 -60.72
N ASN A 252 -5.91 -25.91 -61.52
CA ASN A 252 -6.45 -24.56 -61.67
C ASN A 252 -7.53 -24.47 -62.76
N THR A 253 -8.30 -23.39 -62.78
CA THR A 253 -9.37 -23.20 -63.76
C THR A 253 -8.85 -23.22 -65.21
N ARG A 254 -7.63 -22.75 -65.44
CA ARG A 254 -7.04 -22.70 -66.78
C ARG A 254 -6.75 -24.09 -67.35
N ILE A 255 -6.25 -25.06 -66.56
CA ILE A 255 -6.04 -26.43 -67.07
C ILE A 255 -7.37 -27.13 -67.36
N ALA A 256 -8.42 -26.88 -66.57
CA ALA A 256 -9.76 -27.40 -66.84
C ALA A 256 -10.33 -26.84 -68.15
N GLN A 257 -10.11 -25.55 -68.44
CA GLN A 257 -10.47 -24.93 -69.73
C GLN A 257 -9.65 -25.47 -70.90
N ILE A 258 -8.35 -25.68 -70.72
CA ILE A 258 -7.45 -26.22 -71.76
C ILE A 258 -7.83 -27.66 -72.11
N LEU A 259 -8.10 -28.49 -71.09
CA LEU A 259 -8.48 -29.89 -71.27
C LEU A 259 -9.97 -30.06 -71.62
N GLN A 260 -10.78 -29.00 -71.51
CA GLN A 260 -12.24 -29.01 -71.68
C GLN A 260 -12.96 -30.03 -70.78
N VAL A 261 -12.41 -30.29 -69.60
CA VAL A 261 -12.98 -31.20 -68.61
C VAL A 261 -13.29 -30.40 -67.35
N PRO A 262 -14.50 -30.51 -66.77
CA PRO A 262 -14.83 -29.80 -65.54
C PRO A 262 -13.90 -30.22 -64.40
N MET A 263 -13.50 -29.26 -63.54
CA MET A 263 -12.56 -29.48 -62.43
C MET A 263 -12.93 -30.69 -61.55
N GLU A 264 -14.22 -30.91 -61.32
CA GLU A 264 -14.74 -32.01 -60.50
C GLU A 264 -14.37 -33.40 -61.03
N LYS A 265 -14.16 -33.52 -62.35
CA LYS A 265 -13.74 -34.78 -62.99
C LYS A 265 -12.21 -34.93 -63.04
N LEU A 266 -11.46 -33.86 -62.83
CA LEU A 266 -10.00 -33.85 -62.89
C LEU A 266 -9.37 -34.16 -61.52
N ILE A 267 -9.98 -33.71 -60.42
CA ILE A 267 -9.49 -33.97 -59.07
C ILE A 267 -9.75 -35.44 -58.70
N GLY A 268 -8.73 -36.15 -58.20
CA GLY A 268 -8.81 -37.56 -57.82
C GLY A 268 -8.55 -38.55 -58.96
N LEU A 269 -8.19 -38.06 -60.15
CA LEU A 269 -7.93 -38.90 -61.31
C LEU A 269 -6.51 -39.48 -61.25
N ASP A 270 -6.38 -40.80 -61.42
CA ASP A 270 -5.10 -41.50 -61.48
C ASP A 270 -4.49 -41.39 -62.89
N MET A 271 -3.34 -40.72 -63.00
CA MET A 271 -2.67 -40.51 -64.28
C MET A 271 -2.00 -41.75 -64.86
N LYS A 272 -1.88 -42.86 -64.10
CA LYS A 272 -1.41 -44.16 -64.62
C LYS A 272 -2.47 -44.83 -65.50
N THR A 273 -3.74 -44.53 -65.26
CA THR A 273 -4.88 -45.02 -66.03
C THR A 273 -5.63 -43.83 -66.62
N PRO A 274 -5.10 -43.19 -67.69
CA PRO A 274 -5.79 -42.08 -68.33
C PRO A 274 -7.19 -42.55 -68.77
N PRO A 275 -8.24 -41.75 -68.56
CA PRO A 275 -9.57 -42.18 -68.87
C PRO A 275 -9.69 -42.37 -70.38
N GLY A 276 -10.40 -43.42 -70.81
CA GLY A 276 -10.69 -43.63 -72.22
C GLY A 276 -11.40 -42.42 -72.84
N PRO A 277 -11.40 -42.28 -74.18
CA PRO A 277 -11.86 -41.08 -74.91
C PRO A 277 -13.28 -40.58 -74.58
N ALA A 278 -14.10 -41.35 -73.85
CA ALA A 278 -15.44 -40.99 -73.40
C ALA A 278 -15.47 -39.97 -72.25
N CYS A 279 -14.41 -39.78 -71.45
CA CYS A 279 -14.43 -38.81 -70.33
C CYS A 279 -14.12 -37.36 -70.75
N ILE A 280 -13.54 -37.17 -71.94
CA ILE A 280 -13.14 -35.86 -72.50
C ILE A 280 -14.27 -35.24 -73.35
N ALA A 281 -15.30 -36.02 -73.69
CA ALA A 281 -16.46 -35.58 -74.47
C ALA A 281 -17.52 -34.93 -73.56
N GLY A 282 -17.26 -33.69 -73.16
CA GLY A 282 -18.17 -32.89 -72.34
C GLY A 282 -18.27 -31.44 -72.78
N ALA A 283 -18.06 -31.12 -74.07
CA ALA A 283 -18.24 -29.78 -74.61
C ALA A 283 -18.52 -29.78 -76.13
N GLU A 284 -19.46 -30.61 -76.60
CA GLU A 284 -20.10 -30.41 -77.90
C GLU A 284 -21.61 -30.26 -77.70
N SER A 285 -22.04 -29.10 -77.16
CA SER A 285 -23.38 -28.53 -77.39
C SER A 285 -23.52 -27.24 -76.59
N ARG A 286 -23.29 -26.11 -77.24
CA ARG A 286 -24.18 -24.93 -77.26
C ARG A 286 -23.55 -23.83 -78.12
N ALA A 287 -24.23 -23.58 -79.25
CA ALA A 287 -24.15 -22.35 -80.02
C ALA A 287 -24.63 -21.14 -79.20
#